data_AF-A0A1I7YV31-F1
#
_entry.id   AF-A0A1I7YV31-F1
#
_cell.length_a   1.000
_cell.length_b   1.000
_cell.length_c   1.000
_cell.angle_alpha   90.00
_cell.angle_beta   90.00
_cell.angle_gamma   90.00
#
_symmetry.space_group_name_H-M   'P 1'
#
loop_
_entity.id
_entity.type
_entity.pdbx_description
1 polymer ?
#
loop_
_entity_poly.entity_id
_entity_poly.type
_entity_poly.pdbx_seq_one_letter_code
_entity_poly.pdbx_strand_id
1 'polypeptide(L)'
;MEDGDWEAAAHTKELLEELQRERRRQRNENTKGCLTTKTKITWRCLGDADYEPVWFRKKTETQVAYDLYEFTGEYWNSKAQRLWDRCTDIFHTD
;
A
#
# COMPACT_ATOMS: atom_id res chain seq x y z
N MET A 1 -14.06 -10.67 14.78
CA MET A 1 -13.51 -9.72 15.78
C MET A 1 -14.64 -8.88 16.37
N GLU A 2 -15.33 -8.05 15.56
CA GLU A 2 -16.48 -7.25 16.04
C GLU A 2 -17.61 -8.13 16.59
N ASP A 3 -17.88 -9.27 15.95
CA ASP A 3 -18.86 -10.26 16.42
C ASP A 3 -18.38 -11.13 17.61
N GLY A 4 -17.22 -10.83 18.19
CA GLY A 4 -16.65 -11.61 19.30
C GLY A 4 -16.04 -12.96 18.90
N ASP A 5 -16.08 -13.34 17.61
CA ASP A 5 -15.32 -14.47 17.09
C ASP A 5 -13.84 -14.06 16.92
N TRP A 6 -13.02 -14.46 17.89
CA TRP A 6 -11.59 -14.17 17.94
C TRP A 6 -10.77 -15.19 17.17
N GLU A 7 -11.20 -16.46 17.12
CA GLU A 7 -10.48 -17.53 16.43
C GLU A 7 -10.54 -17.32 14.92
N ALA A 8 -11.74 -17.09 14.37
CA ALA A 8 -11.89 -16.78 12.95
C ALA A 8 -11.13 -15.50 12.57
N ALA A 9 -11.16 -14.47 13.44
CA ALA A 9 -10.45 -13.23 13.18
C ALA A 9 -8.92 -13.40 13.18
N ALA A 10 -8.38 -14.22 14.09
CA ALA A 10 -6.95 -14.52 14.13
C ALA A 10 -6.52 -15.27 12.85
N HIS A 11 -7.32 -16.24 12.41
CA HIS A 11 -7.06 -16.98 11.17
C HIS A 11 -7.10 -16.06 9.94
N THR A 12 -8.16 -15.25 9.78
CA THR A 12 -8.25 -14.28 8.67
C THR A 12 -7.10 -13.27 8.71
N LYS A 13 -6.70 -12.80 9.90
CA LYS A 13 -5.56 -11.89 10.06
C LYS A 13 -4.27 -12.51 9.52
N GLU A 14 -3.98 -13.76 9.86
CA GLU A 14 -2.76 -14.45 9.40
C GLU A 14 -2.70 -14.54 7.87
N LEU A 15 -3.82 -14.90 7.24
CA LEU A 15 -3.93 -14.97 5.78
C LEU A 15 -3.69 -13.60 5.11
N LEU A 16 -4.30 -12.54 5.63
CA LEU A 16 -4.14 -11.18 5.08
C LEU A 16 -2.71 -10.66 5.24
N GLU A 17 -2.07 -10.95 6.38
CA GLU A 17 -0.67 -10.56 6.60
C GLU A 17 0.30 -11.31 5.67
N GLU A 18 0.07 -12.61 5.42
CA GLU A 18 0.87 -13.37 4.45
C GLU A 18 0.67 -12.84 3.03
N LEU A 19 -0.58 -12.57 2.63
CA LEU A 19 -0.90 -11.98 1.32
C LEU A 19 -0.22 -10.62 1.13
N GLN A 20 -0.24 -9.77 2.16
CA GLN A 20 0.45 -8.48 2.12
C GLN A 20 1.97 -8.65 2.01
N ARG A 21 2.54 -9.60 2.76
CA ARG A 21 3.98 -9.91 2.72
C ARG A 21 4.39 -10.43 1.34
N GLU A 22 3.61 -11.32 0.73
CA GLU A 22 3.82 -11.86 -0.62
C GLU A 22 3.78 -10.75 -1.68
N ARG A 23 2.74 -9.91 -1.69
CA ARG A 23 2.64 -8.77 -2.63
C ARG A 23 3.80 -7.80 -2.50
N ARG A 24 4.27 -7.56 -1.27
CA ARG A 24 5.47 -6.75 -1.03
C ARG A 24 6.72 -7.44 -1.58
N ARG A 25 6.88 -8.76 -1.38
CA ARG A 25 8.01 -9.53 -1.95
C ARG A 25 8.03 -9.40 -3.48
N GLN A 26 6.91 -9.61 -4.15
CA GLN A 26 6.77 -9.48 -5.60
C GLN A 26 7.13 -8.06 -6.10
N ARG A 27 6.65 -7.02 -5.42
CA ARG A 27 7.02 -5.63 -5.76
C ARG A 27 8.52 -5.41 -5.64
N ASN A 28 9.11 -5.83 -4.52
CA ASN A 28 10.55 -5.64 -4.27
C ASN A 28 11.41 -6.39 -5.30
N GLU A 29 11.00 -7.58 -5.73
CA GLU A 29 11.67 -8.34 -6.80
C GLU A 29 11.63 -7.59 -8.13
N ASN A 30 10.48 -7.04 -8.50
CA ASN A 30 10.32 -6.22 -9.71
C ASN A 30 11.18 -4.95 -9.67
N THR A 31 11.25 -4.26 -8.51
CA THR A 31 12.04 -3.03 -8.34
C THR A 31 13.56 -3.31 -8.34
N LYS A 32 14.02 -4.45 -7.81
CA LYS A 32 15.44 -4.84 -7.80
C LYS A 32 16.05 -4.98 -9.21
N GLY A 33 15.24 -5.29 -10.23
CA GLY A 33 15.68 -5.26 -11.63
C GLY A 33 16.10 -3.87 -12.15
N CYS A 34 15.63 -2.79 -11.51
CA CYS A 34 15.81 -1.41 -11.96
C CYS A 34 16.92 -0.63 -11.22
N LEU A 35 17.38 -1.09 -10.05
CA LEU A 35 18.29 -0.36 -9.13
C LEU A 35 19.77 -0.75 -9.22
N THR A 36 20.26 -1.12 -10.42
CA THR A 36 21.66 -1.53 -10.63
C THR A 36 22.68 -0.37 -10.58
N THR A 37 22.24 0.89 -10.44
CA THR A 37 23.14 2.05 -10.34
C THR A 37 23.30 2.56 -8.90
N LYS A 38 24.32 2.04 -8.21
CA LYS A 38 25.07 2.60 -7.06
C LYS A 38 24.50 3.85 -6.36
N THR A 39 23.49 3.73 -5.51
CA THR A 39 23.28 4.70 -4.40
C THR A 39 22.75 3.96 -3.18
N LYS A 40 23.26 4.31 -1.99
CA LYS A 40 23.01 3.66 -0.69
C LYS A 40 21.54 3.25 -0.53
N ILE A 41 21.30 1.95 -0.58
CA ILE A 41 19.98 1.37 -0.38
C ILE A 41 19.66 1.46 1.11
N THR A 42 18.79 2.38 1.50
CA THR A 42 18.21 2.39 2.85
C THR A 42 17.00 1.45 2.88
N TRP A 43 16.59 0.96 4.06
CA TRP A 43 15.42 0.07 4.21
C TRP A 43 14.13 0.69 3.64
N ARG A 44 14.08 2.02 3.55
CA ARG A 44 13.00 2.81 2.94
C ARG A 44 12.98 2.75 1.41
N CYS A 45 14.12 2.47 0.78
CA CYS A 45 14.27 2.41 -0.68
C CYS A 45 13.84 1.07 -1.30
N LEU A 46 13.63 0.03 -0.50
CA LEU A 46 13.51 -1.35 -0.99
C LEU A 46 12.09 -1.90 -1.13
N GLY A 47 11.04 -1.16 -0.75
CA GLY A 47 9.67 -1.67 -0.95
C GLY A 47 8.51 -0.68 -0.96
N ASP A 48 8.76 0.60 -0.70
CA ASP A 48 7.73 1.65 -0.75
C ASP A 48 7.93 2.62 -1.93
N ALA A 49 9.02 2.50 -2.71
CA ALA A 49 9.37 3.48 -3.74
C ALA A 49 8.35 3.55 -4.89
N ASP A 50 7.66 2.43 -5.18
CA ASP A 50 6.70 2.34 -6.29
C ASP A 50 5.24 2.30 -5.82
N TYR A 51 4.99 2.31 -4.50
CA TYR A 51 3.62 2.29 -3.99
C TYR A 51 3.11 3.70 -3.75
N GLU A 52 2.14 4.10 -4.57
CA GLU A 52 1.41 5.33 -4.38
C GLU A 52 0.01 5.05 -3.81
N PRO A 53 -0.40 5.73 -2.72
CA PRO A 53 -1.75 5.59 -2.19
C PRO A 53 -2.78 6.10 -3.21
N VAL A 54 -3.92 5.41 -3.31
CA VAL A 54 -4.93 5.70 -4.35
C VAL A 54 -5.60 7.08 -4.16
N TRP A 55 -5.87 7.44 -2.91
CA TRP A 55 -6.69 8.61 -2.56
C TRP A 55 -5.89 9.80 -2.07
N PHE A 56 -4.57 9.63 -1.92
CA PHE A 56 -3.65 10.66 -1.46
C PHE A 56 -2.47 10.74 -2.41
N ARG A 57 -1.82 11.90 -2.48
CA ARG A 57 -0.59 12.07 -3.26
C ARG A 57 0.51 12.54 -2.33
N LYS A 58 1.70 11.96 -2.46
CA LYS A 58 2.88 12.46 -1.74
C LYS A 58 3.20 13.90 -2.16
N LYS A 59 3.23 14.81 -1.20
CA LYS A 59 3.57 16.23 -1.36
C LYS A 59 4.98 16.46 -0.83
N THR A 60 5.91 16.76 -1.74
CA THR A 60 7.29 17.11 -1.42
C THR A 60 7.39 18.60 -1.16
N GLU A 61 7.19 19.02 0.07
CA GLU A 61 7.41 20.41 0.51
C GLU A 61 8.84 20.55 1.03
N THR A 62 9.66 21.41 0.42
CA THR A 62 11.08 21.55 0.77
C THR A 62 11.33 22.16 2.16
N GLN A 63 10.31 22.77 2.76
CA GLN A 63 10.38 23.39 4.09
C GLN A 63 10.13 22.39 5.22
N VAL A 64 9.59 21.21 4.92
CA VAL A 64 9.13 20.24 5.91
C VAL A 64 10.03 19.01 5.84
N ALA A 65 10.66 18.65 6.96
CA ALA A 65 11.59 17.53 7.04
C ALA A 65 10.92 16.14 6.97
N TYR A 66 9.63 16.08 6.64
CA TYR A 66 8.85 14.84 6.59
C TYR A 66 7.91 14.82 5.37
N ASP A 67 7.59 13.59 4.94
CA ASP A 67 6.69 13.34 3.82
C ASP A 67 5.25 13.76 4.21
N LEU A 68 4.65 14.65 3.41
CA LEU A 68 3.25 15.02 3.52
C LEU A 68 2.43 14.26 2.48
N TYR A 69 1.15 14.01 2.78
CA TYR A 69 0.21 13.37 1.85
C TYR A 69 -1.03 14.24 1.71
N GLU A 70 -1.27 14.73 0.50
CA GLU A 70 -2.39 15.60 0.16
C GLU A 70 -3.56 14.76 -0.35
N PHE A 71 -4.76 15.01 0.18
CA PHE A 71 -5.96 14.33 -0.29
C PHE A 71 -6.29 14.73 -1.74
N THR A 72 -6.56 13.73 -2.58
CA THR A 72 -6.78 13.95 -4.03
C THR A 72 -8.15 14.52 -4.38
N GLY A 73 -9.13 14.47 -3.48
CA GLY A 73 -10.53 14.81 -3.78
C GLY A 73 -11.33 13.69 -4.44
N GLU A 74 -10.67 12.67 -5.00
CA GLU A 74 -11.30 11.69 -5.89
C GLU A 74 -12.14 10.61 -5.19
N TYR A 75 -11.93 10.41 -3.89
CA TYR A 75 -12.66 9.40 -3.13
C TYR A 75 -14.17 9.63 -3.17
N TRP A 76 -14.61 10.87 -2.93
CA TRP A 76 -16.04 11.19 -2.90
C TRP A 76 -16.68 11.13 -4.28
N ASN A 77 -15.95 11.52 -5.32
CA ASN A 77 -16.39 11.39 -6.72
C ASN A 77 -16.62 9.92 -7.08
N SER A 78 -15.63 9.07 -6.76
CA SER A 78 -15.66 7.63 -7.01
C SER A 78 -16.81 6.96 -6.23
N LYS A 79 -16.98 7.34 -4.96
CA LYS A 79 -18.09 6.88 -4.11
C LYS A 79 -19.46 7.26 -4.68
N ALA A 80 -19.64 8.50 -5.13
CA ALA A 80 -20.90 8.98 -5.67
C ALA A 80 -21.29 8.24 -6.96
N GLN A 81 -20.30 7.92 -7.79
CA GLN A 81 -20.48 7.20 -9.05
C GLN A 81 -20.49 5.67 -8.89
N ARG A 82 -20.21 5.15 -7.67
CA ARG A 82 -20.03 3.73 -7.36
C ARG A 82 -18.90 3.07 -8.18
N LEU A 83 -17.87 3.84 -8.52
CA LEU A 83 -16.69 3.36 -9.23
C LEU A 83 -15.62 2.97 -8.21
N TRP A 84 -15.36 1.66 -8.09
CA TRP A 84 -14.38 1.12 -7.14
C TRP A 84 -13.19 0.44 -7.82
N ASP A 85 -13.06 0.57 -9.14
CA ASP A 85 -12.02 -0.10 -9.94
C ASP A 85 -10.60 0.27 -9.51
N ARG A 86 -10.43 1.42 -8.85
CA ARG A 86 -9.14 1.88 -8.29
C ARG A 86 -8.79 1.21 -6.95
N CYS A 87 -9.74 0.54 -6.30
CA CYS A 87 -9.51 -0.15 -5.05
C CYS A 87 -8.84 -1.50 -5.32
N THR A 88 -7.59 -1.64 -4.92
CA THR A 88 -6.94 -2.95 -4.91
C THR A 88 -7.69 -3.88 -3.96
N ASP A 89 -7.95 -5.10 -4.41
CA ASP A 89 -8.53 -6.12 -3.55
C ASP A 89 -7.50 -6.55 -2.49
N ILE A 90 -7.73 -6.18 -1.23
CA ILE A 90 -6.84 -6.51 -0.11
C ILE A 90 -7.40 -7.58 0.81
N PHE A 91 -8.65 -8.02 0.59
CA PHE A 91 -9.33 -8.98 1.47
C PHE A 91 -9.53 -10.35 0.83
N HIS A 92 -9.38 -10.46 -0.49
CA HIS A 92 -9.55 -11.75 -1.16
C HIS A 92 -8.42 -12.70 -0.84
N THR A 93 -8.77 -13.72 -0.07
CA THR A 93 -8.01 -14.93 0.17
C THR A 93 -8.83 -16.01 -0.54
N ASP A 94 -8.33 -16.57 -1.64
CA ASP A 94 -8.99 -17.67 -2.37
C ASP A 94 -9.40 -18.84 -1.45
#